data_AF-A0A8T3RP09-F1
#
_entry.id   AF-A0A8T3RP09-F1
#
_cell.length_a   1.000
_cell.length_b   1.000
_cell.length_c   1.000
_cell.angle_alpha   90.00
_cell.angle_beta   90.00
_cell.angle_gamma   90.00
#
_symmetry.space_group_name_H-M   'P 1'
#
loop_
_entity.id
_entity.type
_entity.pdbx_description
1 polymer ?
#
loop_
_entity_poly.entity_id
_entity_poly.type
_entity_poly.pdbx_seq_one_letter_code
_entity_poly.pdbx_strand_id
1 'polypeptide(L)' 'MTQAFARAAKRAGLADITIHDTRHEATSRLFELGLGIHEVAAITGHADWESLKRYTHPKPEHIRKKLV' A
#
# COMPACT_ATOMS: atom_id res chain seq x y z
N MET A 1 -10.07 -6.13 -15.66
CA MET A 1 -8.64 -6.54 -15.57
C MET A 1 -8.02 -6.57 -16.95
N THR A 2 -6.76 -6.17 -17.10
CA THR A 2 -6.07 -6.27 -18.40
C THR A 2 -5.56 -7.69 -18.63
N GLN A 3 -5.59 -8.17 -19.88
CA GLN A 3 -5.12 -9.53 -20.21
C GLN A 3 -3.63 -9.73 -19.91
N ALA A 4 -2.83 -8.67 -19.95
CA ALA A 4 -1.43 -8.71 -19.57
C ALA A 4 -1.25 -9.03 -18.07
N PHE A 5 -2.05 -8.40 -17.21
CA PHE A 5 -2.00 -8.66 -15.76
C PHE A 5 -2.46 -10.08 -15.43
N ALA A 6 -3.55 -10.55 -16.04
CA ALA A 6 -4.03 -11.92 -15.83
C ALA A 6 -2.98 -12.99 -16.21
N ARG A 7 -2.24 -12.78 -17.31
CA ARG A 7 -1.12 -13.66 -17.69
C ARG A 7 0.03 -13.61 -16.69
N ALA A 8 0.37 -12.42 -16.18
CA ALA A 8 1.41 -12.26 -15.17
C ALA A 8 1.03 -12.94 -13.84
N ALA A 9 -0.20 -12.74 -13.37
CA ALA A 9 -0.75 -13.39 -12.18
C ALA A 9 -0.74 -14.92 -12.32
N LYS A 10 -1.20 -15.45 -13.46
CA LYS A 10 -1.15 -16.89 -13.75
C LYS A 10 0.27 -17.45 -13.75
N ARG A 11 1.23 -16.73 -14.34
CA ARG A 11 2.66 -17.11 -14.33
C ARG A 11 3.27 -17.09 -12.94
N ALA A 12 2.82 -16.17 -12.08
CA ALA A 12 3.25 -16.08 -10.69
C ALA A 12 2.55 -17.09 -9.77
N GLY A 13 1.60 -17.88 -10.27
CA GLY A 13 0.83 -18.83 -9.47
C GLY A 13 -0.15 -18.17 -8.50
N LEU A 14 -0.50 -16.90 -8.73
CA LEU A 14 -1.41 -16.13 -7.87
C LEU A 14 -2.85 -16.36 -8.33
N ALA A 15 -3.67 -16.94 -7.46
CA ALA A 15 -5.10 -17.06 -7.66
C ALA A 15 -5.81 -15.82 -7.10
N ASP A 16 -6.88 -15.39 -7.77
CA ASP A 16 -7.80 -14.35 -7.29
C ASP A 16 -7.17 -12.99 -6.93
N ILE A 17 -6.08 -12.61 -7.62
CA ILE A 17 -5.45 -11.30 -7.46
C ILE A 17 -5.94 -10.30 -8.49
N THR A 18 -6.20 -9.08 -8.05
CA THR A 18 -6.57 -7.93 -8.88
C THR A 18 -5.49 -6.87 -8.96
N ILE A 19 -5.61 -5.97 -9.94
CA ILE A 19 -4.73 -4.80 -10.05
C ILE A 19 -4.93 -3.87 -8.84
N HIS A 20 -6.11 -3.88 -8.22
CA HIS A 20 -6.35 -3.09 -7.02
C HIS A 20 -5.52 -3.61 -5.84
N ASP A 21 -5.32 -4.93 -5.75
CA ASP A 21 -4.53 -5.54 -4.67
C ASP A 21 -3.05 -5.16 -4.75
N THR A 22 -2.52 -4.92 -5.95
CA THR A 22 -1.14 -4.43 -6.08
C THR A 22 -0.98 -3.00 -5.56
N ARG A 23 -2.00 -2.15 -5.75
CA ARG A 23 -2.03 -0.80 -5.16
C ARG A 23 -2.19 -0.87 -3.65
N HIS A 24 -2.99 -1.80 -3.14
CA HIS A 24 -3.16 -2.06 -1.71
C HIS A 24 -1.84 -2.49 -1.05
N GLU A 25 -1.13 -3.43 -1.67
CA GLU A 25 0.18 -3.92 -1.22
C GLU A 25 1.24 -2.82 -1.26
N ALA A 26 1.33 -2.07 -2.36
CA ALA A 26 2.29 -0.97 -2.48
C ALA A 26 2.05 0.11 -1.40
N THR A 27 0.78 0.47 -1.16
CA THR A 27 0.41 1.43 -0.11
C THR A 27 0.79 0.91 1.28
N SER A 28 0.54 -0.37 1.56
CA SER A 28 0.90 -1.01 2.83
C SER A 28 2.41 -0.96 3.08
N ARG A 29 3.22 -1.30 2.07
CA ARG A 29 4.69 -1.22 2.16
C ARG A 29 5.21 0.19 2.45
N LEU A 30 4.59 1.22 1.86
CA LEU A 30 4.97 2.60 2.13
C LEU A 30 4.74 2.97 3.60
N PHE A 31 3.65 2.49 4.21
CA PHE A 31 3.42 2.66 5.65
C PHE A 31 4.39 1.84 6.52
N GLU A 32 4.79 0.65 6.08
CA GLU A 32 5.82 -0.15 6.77
C GLU A 32 7.19 0.52 6.78
N LEU A 33 7.50 1.31 5.75
CA LEU A 33 8.70 2.15 5.72
C LEU A 33 8.65 3.35 6.69
N GLY A 34 7.53 3.55 7.39
CA GLY A 34 7.35 4.62 8.38
C GLY A 34 6.93 5.97 7.79
N LEU A 35 6.52 5.99 6.51
CA LEU A 35 6.00 7.20 5.86
C LEU A 35 4.67 7.61 6.50
N GLY A 36 4.48 8.92 6.66
CA GLY A 36 3.24 9.50 7.13
C GLY A 36 2.15 9.48 6.06
N ILE A 37 0.89 9.62 6.48
CA ILE A 37 -0.28 9.62 5.58
C ILE A 37 -0.12 10.61 4.43
N HIS A 38 0.40 11.82 4.69
CA HIS A 38 0.61 12.85 3.68
C HIS A 38 1.63 12.43 2.61
N GLU A 39 2.73 11.79 3.01
CA GLU A 39 3.80 11.33 2.12
C GLU A 39 3.28 10.18 1.25
N VAL A 40 2.60 9.22 1.86
CA VAL A 40 1.98 8.10 1.14
C VAL A 40 0.92 8.61 0.18
N ALA A 41 0.08 9.58 0.57
CA ALA A 41 -0.95 10.16 -0.29
C ALA A 41 -0.35 10.86 -1.53
N ALA A 42 0.75 11.60 -1.35
CA ALA A 42 1.45 12.24 -2.45
C ALA A 42 2.05 11.23 -3.44
N ILE A 43 2.67 10.15 -2.93
CA ILE A 43 3.28 9.10 -3.76
C ILE A 43 2.23 8.29 -4.51
N THR A 44 1.15 7.93 -3.83
CA THR A 44 0.09 7.09 -4.40
C THR A 44 -0.94 7.88 -5.21
N GLY A 45 -0.97 9.21 -5.08
CA GLY A 45 -1.90 10.10 -5.79
C GLY A 45 -3.33 10.06 -5.24
N HIS A 46 -3.51 9.88 -3.93
CA HIS A 46 -4.84 9.94 -3.30
C HIS A 46 -5.22 11.38 -3.01
N ALA A 47 -6.38 11.82 -3.52
CA ALA A 47 -6.95 13.13 -3.22
C ALA A 47 -7.60 13.16 -1.81
N ASP A 48 -8.12 12.01 -1.35
CA ASP A 48 -8.72 11.85 -0.03
C ASP A 48 -8.00 10.77 0.78
N TRP A 49 -7.71 11.09 2.04
CA TRP A 49 -6.99 10.24 2.98
C TRP A 49 -7.89 9.25 3.72
N GLU A 50 -9.22 9.32 3.58
CA GLU A 50 -10.12 8.35 4.22
C GLU A 50 -9.80 6.91 3.83
N SER A 51 -9.45 6.70 2.56
CA SER A 51 -9.01 5.39 2.05
C SER A 51 -7.69 4.93 2.67
N LEU A 52 -6.79 5.86 3.02
CA LEU A 52 -5.46 5.58 3.56
C LEU A 52 -5.46 5.25 5.06
N LYS A 53 -6.48 5.69 5.81
CA LYS A 53 -6.64 5.37 7.24
C LYS A 53 -6.70 3.87 7.54
N ARG A 54 -7.13 3.05 6.57
CA ARG A 54 -7.18 1.59 6.73
C ARG A 54 -5.80 0.93 6.82
N TYR A 55 -4.77 1.62 6.33
CA TYR A 55 -3.39 1.13 6.31
C TYR A 55 -2.54 1.70 7.45
N THR A 56 -3.08 2.67 8.18
CA THR A 56 -2.42 3.21 9.37
C THR A 56 -2.64 2.28 10.54
N HIS A 57 -1.74 1.32 10.70
CA HIS A 57 -1.57 0.60 11.96
C HIS A 57 -0.38 1.23 12.70
N PRO A 58 -0.61 2.27 13.53
CA PRO A 58 0.48 2.90 14.26
C PRO A 58 1.07 1.89 15.25
N LYS A 59 2.19 1.25 14.85
CA LYS A 59 2.99 0.45 15.76
C LYS A 59 3.74 1.41 16.70
N PRO A 60 3.69 1.22 18.04
CA PRO A 60 4.41 2.08 18.99
C PRO A 60 5.91 2.20 18.67
N GLU A 61 6.47 1.14 18.10
CA GLU A 61 7.86 1.07 17.65
C GLU A 61 8.22 2.10 16.57
N HIS A 62 7.30 2.37 15.63
CA HIS A 62 7.50 3.37 14.58
C HIS A 62 7.44 4.80 15.11
N ILE A 63 6.59 5.05 16.12
CA ILE A 63 6.54 6.37 16.78
C ILE A 63 7.81 6.60 17.58
N ARG A 64 8.31 5.57 18.29
CA ARG A 64 9.56 5.65 19.05
C ARG A 64 10.75 6.00 18.15
N LYS A 65 10.84 5.42 16.94
CA LYS A 65 11.90 5.73 15.97
C LYS A 65 11.88 7.17 15.43
N LYS A 66 10.75 7.88 15.52
CA LYS A 66 10.62 9.28 15.08
C LYS A 66 10.92 10.31 16.18
N LEU A 67 10.92 9.89 17.45
CA LEU A 67 11.06 10.77 18.62
C LEU A 67 12.46 10.76 19.25
N VAL A 68 13.35 9.89 18.79
CA VAL A 68 14.75 9.78 19.22
C VAL A 68 15.63 10.04 18.00
#